data_AF-A0A7D5UE60-F1
#
_entry.id   AF-A0A7D5UE60-F1
#
_cell.length_a   1.000
_cell.length_b   1.000
_cell.length_c   1.000
_cell.angle_alpha   90.00
_cell.angle_beta   90.00
_cell.angle_gamma   90.00
#
_symmetry.space_group_name_H-M   'P 1'
#
loop_
_entity.id
_entity.type
_entity.pdbx_description
1 polymer ?
#
loop_
_entity_poly.entity_id
_entity_poly.type
_entity_poly.pdbx_seq_one_letter_code
_entity_poly.pdbx_strand_id
1 'polypeptide(L)'
;MAIHLYKTSTPSTRNRTVDSQVKSNPRNNLIYGQHRCGKGRNARGIITAGHRGGGHKRLYRKIDFRRNEKDIYGRIVTIEYDPNRNAYICLIHYGDGEKRYILHPRGAIIGDTIVSGTEVPIKMGNALPLSAV
;
A
#
# COMPACT_ATOMS: atom_id res chain seq x y z
N MET A 1 0.25 13.92 -2.58
CA MET A 1 -0.26 14.00 -1.19
C MET A 1 -0.48 15.47 -0.90
N ALA A 2 -1.70 15.85 -0.57
CA ALA A 2 -2.05 17.21 -0.23
C ALA A 2 -2.19 17.30 1.29
N ILE A 3 -1.43 18.20 1.91
CA ILE A 3 -1.45 18.38 3.36
C ILE A 3 -2.63 19.28 3.71
N HIS A 4 -3.59 18.76 4.47
CA HIS A 4 -4.73 19.50 4.97
C HIS A 4 -4.46 20.01 6.39
N LEU A 5 -4.57 21.32 6.58
CA LEU A 5 -4.42 22.01 7.87
C LEU A 5 -5.78 22.10 8.58
N TYR A 6 -5.83 21.79 9.87
CA TYR A 6 -7.04 22.00 10.66
C TYR A 6 -7.21 23.47 11.06
N LYS A 7 -8.47 23.88 11.28
CA LYS A 7 -8.76 25.16 11.96
C LYS A 7 -8.24 25.11 13.40
N THR A 8 -7.73 26.24 13.88
CA THR A 8 -7.16 26.41 15.22
C THR A 8 -8.22 26.55 16.31
N SER A 9 -9.16 25.61 16.38
CA SER A 9 -10.27 25.62 17.35
C SER A 9 -9.87 25.10 18.74
N THR A 10 -8.88 24.22 18.85
CA THR A 10 -8.37 23.71 20.14
C THR A 10 -6.84 23.74 20.17
N PRO A 11 -6.20 23.71 21.35
CA PRO A 11 -4.74 23.68 21.45
C PRO A 11 -4.09 22.54 20.66
N SER A 12 -4.75 21.38 20.59
CA SER A 12 -4.26 20.21 19.88
C SER A 12 -4.41 20.30 18.35
N THR A 13 -5.31 21.13 17.83
CA THR A 13 -5.49 21.28 16.37
C THR A 13 -4.61 22.36 15.75
N ARG A 14 -4.00 23.27 16.54
CA ARG A 14 -3.21 24.40 16.02
C ARG A 14 -2.10 24.00 15.05
N ASN A 15 -1.35 22.94 15.38
CA ASN A 15 -0.23 22.43 14.58
C ASN A 15 -0.57 21.10 13.90
N ARG A 16 -1.86 20.70 13.89
CA ARG A 16 -2.26 19.40 13.37
C ARG A 16 -2.45 19.46 11.87
N THR A 17 -1.80 18.55 11.17
CA THR A 17 -1.93 18.32 9.73
C THR A 17 -2.35 16.88 9.45
N VAL A 18 -3.17 16.67 8.42
CA VAL A 18 -3.55 15.34 7.95
C VAL A 18 -3.45 15.26 6.44
N ASP A 19 -3.23 14.05 5.92
CA ASP A 19 -3.33 13.79 4.50
C ASP A 19 -4.80 13.62 4.08
N SER A 20 -5.12 14.03 2.86
CA SER A 20 -6.44 13.82 2.26
C SER A 20 -6.72 12.32 2.11
N GLN A 21 -7.74 11.82 2.81
CA GLN A 21 -8.07 10.39 2.78
C GLN A 21 -8.76 10.02 1.46
N VAL A 22 -8.14 9.12 0.70
CA VAL A 22 -8.81 8.42 -0.40
C VAL A 22 -9.81 7.44 0.20
N LYS A 23 -11.06 7.45 -0.29
CA LYS A 23 -12.09 6.50 0.16
C LYS A 23 -11.64 5.07 -0.11
N SER A 24 -11.45 4.28 0.94
CA SER A 24 -11.17 2.85 0.81
C SER A 24 -12.47 2.06 0.91
N ASN A 25 -12.71 1.13 -0.01
CA ASN A 25 -13.77 0.13 0.13
C ASN A 25 -13.14 -1.28 0.11
N PRO A 26 -12.53 -1.71 1.22
CA PRO A 26 -11.66 -2.87 1.23
C PRO A 26 -12.49 -4.15 1.38
N ARG A 27 -13.10 -4.62 0.28
CA ARG A 27 -13.88 -5.87 0.27
C ARG A 27 -13.33 -6.85 -0.77
N ASN A 28 -12.09 -7.28 -0.56
CA ASN A 28 -11.38 -8.22 -1.43
C ASN A 28 -10.75 -9.35 -0.60
N ASN A 29 -10.56 -10.53 -1.20
CA ASN A 29 -9.92 -11.71 -0.60
C ASN A 29 -8.41 -11.53 -0.30
N LEU A 30 -7.87 -10.33 -0.50
CA LEU A 30 -6.46 -9.96 -0.31
C LEU A 30 -6.18 -9.38 1.09
N ILE A 31 -7.18 -9.43 1.98
CA ILE A 31 -7.14 -8.82 3.31
C ILE A 31 -7.13 -9.94 4.36
N TYR A 32 -6.19 -9.85 5.29
CA TYR A 32 -5.98 -10.86 6.32
C TYR A 32 -5.96 -10.23 7.72
N GLY A 33 -6.48 -10.96 8.70
CA GLY A 33 -6.27 -10.62 10.10
C GLY A 33 -4.80 -10.80 10.46
N GLN A 34 -4.13 -9.73 10.87
CA GLN A 34 -2.74 -9.81 11.33
C GLN A 34 -2.63 -9.24 12.75
N HIS A 35 -2.27 -10.10 13.70
CA HIS A 35 -1.85 -9.64 15.01
C HIS A 35 -0.51 -8.93 14.87
N ARG A 36 -0.38 -7.73 15.46
CA ARG A 36 0.90 -7.02 15.50
C ARG A 36 1.90 -7.90 16.25
N CYS A 37 2.90 -8.42 15.54
CA CYS A 37 3.87 -9.37 16.07
C CYS A 37 4.48 -8.83 17.38
N GLY A 38 4.27 -9.57 18.47
CA GLY A 38 4.87 -9.35 19.78
C GLY A 38 4.57 -8.03 20.49
N LYS A 39 3.99 -7.02 19.82
CA LYS A 39 3.85 -5.64 20.32
C LYS A 39 5.15 -5.12 20.96
N GLY A 40 6.31 -5.44 20.38
CA GLY A 40 7.63 -5.10 20.92
C GLY A 40 8.30 -6.20 21.76
N ARG A 41 7.65 -7.36 21.93
CA ARG A 41 8.21 -8.54 22.60
C ARG A 41 8.67 -9.60 21.61
N ASN A 42 9.71 -10.35 21.97
CA ASN A 42 10.15 -11.52 21.22
C ASN A 42 9.37 -12.80 21.62
N ALA A 43 9.73 -13.95 21.03
CA ALA A 43 9.10 -15.24 21.31
C ALA A 43 9.21 -15.70 22.79
N ARG A 44 10.19 -15.17 23.55
CA ARG A 44 10.34 -15.42 25.00
C ARG A 44 9.48 -14.49 25.86
N GLY A 45 8.72 -13.57 25.26
CA GLY A 45 7.92 -12.57 25.96
C GLY A 45 8.69 -11.36 26.48
N ILE A 46 10.00 -11.27 26.19
CA ILE A 46 10.89 -10.18 26.63
C ILE A 46 10.71 -8.98 25.70
N ILE A 47 10.59 -7.78 26.26
CA ILE A 47 10.55 -6.53 25.49
C ILE A 47 11.92 -6.31 24.85
N THR A 48 11.99 -6.43 23.53
CA THR A 48 13.19 -6.14 22.74
C THR A 48 13.10 -4.80 22.01
N ALA A 49 11.89 -4.31 21.77
CA ALA A 49 11.64 -3.01 21.17
C ALA A 49 10.67 -2.20 22.06
N GLY A 50 11.20 -1.16 22.71
CA GLY A 50 10.42 -0.22 23.52
C GLY A 50 9.45 0.64 22.68
N HIS A 51 8.54 1.35 23.35
CA HIS A 51 7.54 2.25 22.74
C HIS A 51 6.62 1.58 21.69
N ARG A 52 6.51 0.25 21.72
CA ARG A 52 5.60 -0.54 20.88
C ARG A 52 4.50 -1.12 21.76
N GLY A 53 3.25 -0.97 21.33
CA GLY A 53 2.08 -1.37 22.12
C GLY A 53 0.86 -0.54 21.77
N GLY A 54 -0.33 -1.05 22.07
CA GLY A 54 -1.60 -0.35 21.79
C GLY A 54 -1.85 -0.04 20.29
N GLY A 55 -2.65 1.00 20.06
CA GLY A 55 -3.04 1.49 18.73
C GLY A 55 -4.22 0.73 18.09
N HIS A 56 -4.81 1.35 17.07
CA HIS A 56 -5.99 0.83 16.37
C HIS A 56 -5.74 -0.52 15.67
N LYS A 57 -6.74 -1.41 15.66
CA LYS A 57 -6.67 -2.70 14.95
C LYS A 57 -6.44 -2.46 13.45
N ARG A 58 -5.57 -3.27 12.84
CA ARG A 58 -5.23 -3.15 11.41
C ARG A 58 -5.40 -4.51 10.75
N LEU A 59 -5.87 -4.51 9.52
CA LEU A 59 -5.89 -5.69 8.66
C LEU A 59 -4.71 -5.60 7.71
N TYR A 60 -4.06 -6.72 7.46
CA TYR A 60 -2.96 -6.81 6.51
C TYR A 60 -3.49 -6.93 5.11
N ARG A 61 -2.95 -6.11 4.19
CA ARG A 61 -3.19 -6.25 2.76
C ARG A 61 -2.00 -6.93 2.11
N LYS A 62 -2.25 -8.08 1.46
CA LYS A 62 -1.24 -8.86 0.75
C LYS A 62 -0.83 -8.12 -0.52
N ILE A 63 0.39 -7.57 -0.50
CA ILE A 63 1.03 -6.93 -1.66
C ILE A 63 1.81 -7.97 -2.44
N ASP A 64 1.75 -7.86 -3.77
CA ASP A 64 2.70 -8.48 -4.68
C ASP A 64 3.96 -7.63 -4.83
N PHE A 65 4.97 -7.91 -4.00
CA PHE A 65 6.30 -7.30 -4.12
C PHE A 65 7.17 -7.98 -5.18
N ARG A 66 6.82 -9.21 -5.59
CA ARG A 66 7.66 -10.00 -6.48
C ARG A 66 7.41 -9.67 -7.95
N ARG A 67 6.18 -9.25 -8.29
CA ARG A 67 5.79 -8.89 -9.66
C ARG A 67 6.06 -10.05 -10.64
N ASN A 68 5.64 -11.25 -10.23
CA ASN A 68 5.95 -12.50 -10.93
C ASN A 68 5.14 -12.75 -12.20
N GLU A 69 3.96 -12.13 -12.34
CA GLU A 69 3.16 -12.20 -13.57
C GLU A 69 3.87 -11.43 -14.67
N LYS A 70 4.53 -12.18 -15.56
CA LYS A 70 5.26 -11.65 -16.69
C LYS A 70 4.36 -11.54 -17.91
N ASP A 71 4.49 -10.44 -18.63
CA ASP A 71 3.87 -10.14 -19.92
C ASP A 71 2.32 -10.15 -19.89
N ILE A 72 1.73 -10.08 -18.69
CA ILE A 72 0.30 -9.92 -18.47
C ILE A 72 0.02 -8.45 -18.12
N TYR A 73 -0.81 -7.82 -18.95
CA TYR A 73 -1.27 -6.46 -18.70
C TYR A 73 -2.33 -6.45 -17.59
N GLY A 74 -2.15 -5.54 -16.64
CA GLY A 74 -3.11 -5.29 -15.57
C GLY A 74 -3.49 -3.82 -15.49
N ARG A 75 -4.76 -3.55 -15.22
CA ARG A 75 -5.30 -2.19 -15.11
C ARG A 75 -5.43 -1.77 -13.64
N ILE A 76 -5.05 -0.53 -13.33
CA ILE A 76 -5.27 0.06 -12.01
C ILE A 76 -6.76 0.37 -11.86
N VAL A 77 -7.39 -0.22 -10.85
CA VAL A 77 -8.82 -0.06 -10.58
C VAL A 77 -9.07 0.91 -9.44
N THR A 78 -8.30 0.81 -8.36
CA THR A 78 -8.42 1.69 -7.20
C THR A 78 -7.05 2.07 -6.66
N ILE A 79 -6.99 3.23 -6.01
CA ILE A 79 -5.88 3.65 -5.16
C ILE A 79 -6.42 3.69 -3.74
N GLU A 80 -5.77 3.01 -2.81
CA GLU A 80 -6.28 2.81 -1.46
C GLU A 80 -5.23 3.14 -0.39
N TYR A 81 -5.72 3.61 0.76
CA TYR A 81 -4.90 3.76 1.95
C TYR A 81 -4.66 2.40 2.62
N ASP A 82 -3.40 2.13 2.99
CA ASP A 82 -3.04 0.97 3.80
C ASP A 82 -2.45 1.35 5.17
N PRO A 83 -3.03 0.90 6.30
CA PRO A 83 -2.56 1.30 7.63
C PRO A 83 -1.27 0.58 8.06
N ASN A 84 -0.73 -0.35 7.27
CA ASN A 84 0.49 -1.10 7.61
C ASN A 84 1.75 -0.47 7.01
N ARG A 85 1.62 0.60 6.22
CA ARG A 85 2.72 1.29 5.55
C ARG A 85 2.37 2.74 5.27
N ASN A 86 3.37 3.54 4.88
CA ASN A 86 3.15 4.95 4.56
C ASN A 86 2.65 5.16 3.12
N ALA A 87 3.06 4.28 2.19
CA ALA A 87 2.68 4.38 0.79
C ALA A 87 1.22 3.94 0.56
N TYR A 88 0.54 4.61 -0.36
CA TYR A 88 -0.71 4.12 -0.94
C TYR A 88 -0.47 2.84 -1.73
N ILE A 89 -1.54 2.09 -1.95
CA ILE A 89 -1.50 0.87 -2.77
C ILE A 89 -2.49 0.98 -3.91
N CYS A 90 -2.21 0.28 -5.00
CA CYS A 90 -3.11 0.15 -6.14
C CYS A 90 -3.67 -1.26 -6.20
N LEU A 91 -4.98 -1.39 -6.40
CA LEU A 91 -5.58 -2.64 -6.82
C LEU A 91 -5.43 -2.78 -8.34
N ILE A 92 -4.80 -3.85 -8.76
CA ILE A 92 -4.67 -4.22 -10.18
C ILE A 92 -5.62 -5.35 -10.48
N HIS A 93 -6.32 -5.26 -11.61
CA HIS A 93 -6.97 -6.38 -12.25
C HIS A 93 -6.16 -6.78 -13.49
N TYR A 94 -5.65 -7.99 -13.50
CA TYR A 94 -4.92 -8.56 -14.63
C TYR A 94 -5.87 -9.17 -15.66
N GLY A 95 -5.38 -9.33 -16.89
CA GLY A 95 -6.17 -9.89 -18.00
C GLY A 95 -6.60 -11.35 -17.78
N ASP A 96 -5.88 -12.09 -16.94
CA ASP A 96 -6.22 -13.46 -16.51
C ASP A 96 -7.32 -13.53 -15.43
N GLY A 97 -7.77 -12.37 -14.94
CA GLY A 97 -8.77 -12.25 -13.88
C GLY A 97 -8.17 -12.21 -12.46
N GLU A 98 -6.85 -12.35 -12.31
CA GLU A 98 -6.21 -12.19 -11.01
C GLU A 98 -6.28 -10.74 -10.51
N LYS A 99 -6.39 -10.60 -9.19
CA LYS A 99 -6.39 -9.30 -8.52
C LYS A 99 -5.25 -9.25 -7.54
N ARG A 100 -4.42 -8.22 -7.63
CA ARG A 100 -3.28 -8.04 -6.72
C ARG A 100 -3.14 -6.60 -6.28
N TYR A 101 -2.61 -6.40 -5.07
CA TYR A 101 -2.17 -5.09 -4.64
C TYR A 101 -0.71 -4.88 -4.98
N ILE A 102 -0.39 -3.69 -5.45
CA ILE A 102 0.99 -3.19 -5.51
C ILE A 102 1.14 -1.89 -4.73
N LEU A 103 2.38 -1.47 -4.50
CA LEU A 103 2.64 -0.10 -4.07
C LEU A 103 2.25 0.87 -5.18
N HIS A 104 1.59 1.96 -4.80
CA HIS A 104 1.20 3.00 -5.74
C HIS A 104 2.44 3.75 -6.25
N PRO A 105 2.77 3.65 -7.55
CA PRO A 105 3.85 4.41 -8.13
C PRO A 105 3.42 5.88 -8.28
N ARG A 106 4.35 6.80 -8.01
CA ARG A 106 4.07 8.24 -8.11
C ARG A 106 3.62 8.59 -9.53
N GLY A 107 2.47 9.25 -9.63
CA GLY A 107 1.95 9.76 -10.92
C GLY A 107 1.10 8.77 -11.71
N ALA A 108 0.98 7.51 -11.27
CA ALA A 108 0.00 6.61 -11.86
C ALA A 108 -1.42 7.05 -11.47
N ILE A 109 -2.38 6.85 -12.38
CA ILE A 109 -3.78 7.18 -12.17
C ILE A 109 -4.67 5.95 -12.33
N ILE A 110 -5.90 6.04 -11.82
CA ILE A 110 -6.89 4.99 -12.03
C ILE A 110 -7.15 4.85 -13.52
N GLY A 111 -7.06 3.61 -14.01
CA GLY A 111 -7.23 3.28 -15.41
C GLY A 111 -5.94 3.01 -16.16
N ASP A 112 -4.78 3.39 -15.62
CA ASP A 112 -3.48 3.10 -16.23
C ASP A 112 -3.24 1.59 -16.30
N THR A 113 -2.45 1.20 -17.31
CA THR A 113 -2.06 -0.20 -17.52
C THR A 113 -0.63 -0.39 -17.07
N ILE A 114 -0.40 -1.48 -16.34
CA ILE A 114 0.88 -1.87 -15.80
C ILE A 114 1.18 -3.29 -16.28
N VAL A 115 2.42 -3.54 -16.63
CA VAL A 115 2.93 -4.87 -17.01
C VAL A 115 4.29 -5.10 -16.35
N SER A 116 4.63 -6.36 -16.11
CA SER A 116 5.97 -6.75 -15.65
C SER A 116 6.56 -7.69 -16.70
N GLY A 117 7.86 -7.61 -16.99
CA GLY A 117 8.45 -8.41 -18.06
C GLY A 117 9.87 -7.97 -18.39
N THR A 118 10.54 -8.72 -19.26
CA THR A 118 11.91 -8.40 -19.69
C THR A 118 11.94 -7.37 -20.82
N GLU A 119 10.97 -7.41 -21.73
CA GLU A 119 10.88 -6.56 -22.92
C GLU A 119 9.71 -5.56 -22.82
N VAL A 120 9.53 -4.98 -21.63
CA VAL A 120 8.42 -4.08 -21.33
C VAL A 120 8.85 -2.62 -21.51
N PRO A 121 7.97 -1.70 -21.94
CA PRO A 121 8.33 -0.28 -22.00
C PRO A 121 8.66 0.28 -20.61
N ILE A 122 9.73 1.10 -20.53
CA ILE A 122 10.10 1.84 -19.33
C ILE A 122 9.05 2.94 -19.08
N LYS A 123 8.03 2.58 -18.30
CA LYS A 123 6.92 3.44 -17.90
C LYS A 123 6.66 3.31 -16.40
N MET A 124 6.06 4.33 -15.82
CA MET A 124 5.75 4.34 -14.38
C MET A 124 4.87 3.15 -13.99
N GLY A 125 5.31 2.41 -12.97
CA GLY A 125 4.63 1.22 -12.46
C GLY A 125 5.06 -0.09 -13.11
N ASN A 126 5.63 -0.07 -14.31
CA ASN A 126 6.14 -1.29 -14.95
C ASN A 126 7.34 -1.84 -14.18
N ALA A 127 7.48 -3.17 -14.18
CA ALA A 127 8.56 -3.84 -13.48
C ALA A 127 9.41 -4.65 -14.47
N LEU A 128 10.71 -4.36 -14.47
CA LEU A 128 11.71 -5.01 -15.31
C LEU A 128 12.88 -5.51 -14.46
N PRO A 129 13.67 -6.49 -14.95
CA PRO A 129 14.97 -6.78 -14.37
C PRO A 129 15.88 -5.54 -14.40
N LEU A 130 16.69 -5.36 -13.36
CA LEU A 130 17.62 -4.22 -13.28
C LEU A 130 18.62 -4.16 -14.44
N SER A 131 18.90 -5.28 -15.11
CA SER A 131 19.76 -5.32 -16.30
C SER A 131 19.13 -4.73 -17.56
N ALA A 132 17.82 -4.53 -17.56
CA ALA A 132 17.03 -4.07 -18.71
C ALA A 132 16.43 -2.67 -18.49
N VAL A 133 16.83 -1.98 -17.43
CA VAL A 133 16.41 -0.60 -17.09
C VAL A 133 17.46 0.39 -17.54
#